data_AF-A0A6N8R8P0-F1
#
_entry.id   AF-A0A6N8R8P0-F1
#
_cell.length_a   1.000
_cell.length_b   1.000
_cell.length_c   1.000
_cell.angle_alpha   90.00
_cell.angle_beta   90.00
_cell.angle_gamma   90.00
#
_symmetry.space_group_name_H-M   'P 1'
#
loop_
_entity.id
_entity.type
_entity.pdbx_description
1 polymer ?
#
loop_
_entity_poly.entity_id
_entity_poly.type
_entity_poly.pdbx_seq_one_letter_code
_entity_poly.pdbx_strand_id
1 'polypeptide(L)'
;QGYSVPTDAINRGNERLLRYLQDPGMMSIPYADNLKASKFAVQSYAALVLARQQKAPLGALREIWEHRADAASGLPLLQLGVALKTMGDATRGEEAIALALKTPRNSDERIWLGDYGSSLRDNALMLSLLEENKLLPDEQYTLLNTLSQQAFGERWLSTQESNALFLAARTIQDLPGKWQAQTSFSAEQLTGEKAQNSNLNSDQLVTLQVSNSGDQPLWLRMDASGYPQSAPLPANNVLQIERHILGTDGKSK
;
A
#
# COMPACT_ATOMS: atom_id res chain seq x y z
N GLN A 1 -6.63 -14.29 19.55
CA GLN A 1 -7.50 -15.44 19.18
C GLN A 1 -8.47 -14.95 18.12
N GLY A 2 -8.58 -15.66 16.99
CA GLY A 2 -9.49 -15.28 15.90
C GLY A 2 -10.93 -15.70 16.19
N TYR A 3 -11.89 -15.01 15.57
CA TYR A 3 -13.30 -15.39 15.60
C TYR A 3 -13.56 -16.54 14.61
N SER A 4 -14.43 -17.48 14.99
CA SER A 4 -14.89 -18.52 14.06
C SER A 4 -15.79 -17.89 12.99
N VAL A 5 -15.48 -18.12 11.72
CA VAL A 5 -16.29 -17.68 10.58
C VAL A 5 -17.10 -18.87 10.08
N PRO A 6 -18.44 -18.75 9.89
CA PRO A 6 -19.27 -19.85 9.43
C PRO A 6 -18.81 -20.43 8.09
N THR A 7 -18.66 -21.76 8.02
CA THR A 7 -18.18 -22.46 6.82
C THR A 7 -19.07 -22.22 5.60
N ASP A 8 -20.39 -22.16 5.79
CA ASP A 8 -21.34 -21.89 4.70
C ASP A 8 -21.15 -20.51 4.07
N ALA A 9 -20.83 -19.50 4.89
CA ALA A 9 -20.54 -18.16 4.40
C ALA A 9 -19.26 -18.14 3.55
N ILE A 10 -18.22 -18.86 4.00
CA ILE A 10 -16.96 -19.02 3.25
C ILE A 10 -17.21 -19.74 1.92
N ASN A 11 -18.00 -20.82 1.93
CA ASN A 11 -18.32 -21.58 0.72
C ASN A 11 -19.08 -20.73 -0.32
N ARG A 12 -20.11 -19.99 0.12
CA ARG A 12 -20.83 -19.05 -0.76
C ARG A 12 -19.93 -17.93 -1.28
N GLY A 13 -19.01 -17.45 -0.46
CA GLY A 13 -17.99 -16.47 -0.87
C GLY A 13 -17.11 -17.04 -1.98
N ASN A 14 -16.57 -18.25 -1.80
CA ASN A 14 -15.75 -18.93 -2.80
C ASN A 14 -16.51 -19.17 -4.11
N GLU A 15 -17.77 -19.61 -4.05
CA GLU A 15 -18.61 -19.78 -5.24
C GLU A 15 -18.82 -18.47 -5.99
N ARG A 16 -18.98 -17.35 -5.26
CA ARG A 16 -19.13 -16.03 -5.89
C ARG A 16 -17.82 -15.58 -6.56
N LEU A 17 -16.69 -15.79 -5.91
CA LEU A 17 -15.37 -15.48 -6.49
C LEU A 17 -15.10 -16.35 -7.73
N LEU A 18 -15.48 -17.62 -7.70
CA LEU A 18 -15.33 -18.51 -8.85
C LEU A 18 -16.18 -18.01 -10.04
N ARG A 19 -17.40 -17.54 -9.78
CA ARG A 19 -18.22 -16.91 -10.83
C ARG A 19 -17.58 -15.64 -11.37
N TYR A 20 -16.97 -14.79 -10.53
CA TYR A 20 -16.26 -13.60 -11.01
C TYR A 20 -15.06 -13.94 -11.89
N LEU A 21 -14.34 -15.03 -11.61
CA LEU A 21 -13.28 -15.50 -12.50
C LEU A 21 -13.81 -15.91 -13.88
N GLN A 22 -14.93 -16.64 -13.91
CA GLN A 22 -15.43 -17.28 -15.12
C GLN A 22 -16.34 -16.39 -15.97
N ASP A 23 -17.09 -15.50 -15.35
CA ASP A 23 -18.06 -14.62 -16.01
C ASP A 23 -17.92 -13.17 -15.49
N PRO A 24 -17.03 -12.36 -16.12
CA PRO A 24 -16.89 -10.96 -15.76
C PRO A 24 -18.11 -10.11 -16.13
N GLY A 25 -19.07 -10.65 -16.88
CA GLY A 25 -20.37 -10.02 -17.15
C GLY A 25 -21.24 -9.88 -15.89
N MET A 26 -21.10 -10.79 -14.92
CA MET A 26 -21.85 -10.74 -13.65
C MET A 26 -21.39 -9.67 -12.66
N MET A 27 -20.26 -9.01 -12.94
CA MET A 27 -19.73 -7.94 -12.09
C MET A 27 -20.40 -6.62 -12.42
N SER A 28 -21.16 -6.09 -11.45
CA SER A 28 -21.68 -4.73 -11.48
C SER A 28 -20.81 -3.85 -10.59
N ILE A 29 -20.03 -2.96 -11.23
CA ILE A 29 -19.15 -2.01 -10.54
C ILE A 29 -19.68 -0.61 -10.86
N PRO A 30 -20.62 -0.10 -10.07
CA PRO A 30 -21.21 1.20 -10.34
C PRO A 30 -20.16 2.30 -10.18
N TYR A 31 -20.29 3.36 -10.98
CA TYR A 31 -19.46 4.56 -10.95
C TYR A 31 -18.01 4.40 -11.41
N ALA A 32 -17.55 3.22 -11.83
CA ALA A 32 -16.21 3.08 -12.39
C ALA A 32 -16.14 3.66 -13.82
N ASP A 33 -15.20 4.58 -14.06
CA ASP A 33 -14.96 5.17 -15.38
C ASP A 33 -14.26 4.19 -16.32
N ASN A 34 -13.45 3.28 -15.77
CA ASN A 34 -12.77 2.22 -16.53
C ASN A 34 -13.22 0.83 -16.06
N LEU A 35 -14.37 0.38 -16.59
CA LEU A 35 -14.96 -0.89 -16.22
C LEU A 35 -14.06 -2.10 -16.52
N LYS A 36 -13.24 -2.06 -17.59
CA LYS A 36 -12.32 -3.16 -17.93
C LYS A 36 -11.25 -3.33 -16.85
N ALA A 37 -10.61 -2.22 -16.46
CA ALA A 37 -9.61 -2.22 -15.40
C ALA A 37 -10.19 -2.67 -14.06
N SER A 38 -11.39 -2.20 -13.70
CA SER A 38 -12.05 -2.61 -12.46
C SER A 38 -12.39 -4.10 -12.46
N LYS A 39 -12.89 -4.64 -13.59
CA LYS A 39 -13.16 -6.08 -13.72
C LYS A 39 -11.88 -6.92 -13.65
N PHE A 40 -10.81 -6.48 -14.32
CA PHE A 40 -9.50 -7.12 -14.24
C PHE A 40 -9.00 -7.17 -12.78
N ALA A 41 -9.09 -6.06 -12.05
CA ALA A 41 -8.71 -5.99 -10.64
C ALA A 41 -9.52 -6.97 -9.77
N VAL A 42 -10.84 -7.04 -9.94
CA VAL A 42 -11.69 -7.97 -9.19
C VAL A 42 -11.35 -9.42 -9.54
N GLN A 43 -11.13 -9.75 -10.82
CA GLN A 43 -10.73 -11.09 -11.25
C GLN A 43 -9.38 -11.50 -10.66
N SER A 44 -8.38 -10.63 -10.72
CA SER A 44 -7.06 -10.89 -10.14
C SER A 44 -7.10 -11.10 -8.62
N TYR A 45 -7.91 -10.32 -7.90
CA TYR A 45 -8.09 -10.52 -6.47
C TYR A 45 -8.81 -11.85 -6.16
N ALA A 46 -9.87 -12.17 -6.91
CA ALA A 46 -10.57 -13.46 -6.80
C ALA A 46 -9.63 -14.64 -7.08
N ALA A 47 -8.75 -14.49 -8.08
CA ALA A 47 -7.74 -15.48 -8.44
C ALA A 47 -6.79 -15.74 -7.28
N LEU A 48 -6.23 -14.68 -6.67
CA LEU A 48 -5.36 -14.80 -5.51
C LEU A 48 -6.03 -15.51 -4.34
N VAL A 49 -7.26 -15.11 -4.00
CA VAL A 49 -8.01 -15.69 -2.86
C VAL A 49 -8.32 -17.17 -3.07
N LEU A 50 -8.71 -17.56 -4.29
CA LEU A 50 -8.98 -18.95 -4.63
C LEU A 50 -7.71 -19.79 -4.77
N ALA A 51 -6.61 -19.21 -5.27
CA ALA A 51 -5.32 -19.90 -5.40
C ALA A 51 -4.73 -20.26 -4.03
N ARG A 52 -4.87 -19.39 -3.03
CA ARG A 52 -4.51 -19.69 -1.63
C ARG A 52 -5.21 -20.93 -1.07
N GLN A 53 -6.38 -21.27 -1.62
CA GLN A 53 -7.17 -22.44 -1.25
C GLN A 53 -7.04 -23.60 -2.26
N GLN A 54 -6.16 -23.50 -3.26
CA GLN A 54 -6.02 -24.47 -4.35
C GLN A 54 -7.31 -24.70 -5.15
N LYS A 55 -8.17 -23.67 -5.25
CA LYS A 55 -9.48 -23.73 -5.90
C LYS A 55 -9.56 -22.92 -7.20
N ALA A 56 -8.51 -22.20 -7.59
CA ALA A 56 -8.52 -21.39 -8.80
C ALA A 56 -8.27 -22.27 -10.04
N PRO A 57 -9.19 -22.34 -11.02
CA PRO A 57 -8.97 -23.11 -12.24
C PRO A 57 -7.86 -22.48 -13.07
N LEU A 58 -6.79 -23.23 -13.36
CA LEU A 58 -5.62 -22.69 -14.06
C LEU A 58 -5.94 -22.13 -15.45
N GLY A 59 -6.89 -22.74 -16.17
CA GLY A 59 -7.38 -22.23 -17.46
C GLY A 59 -7.99 -20.82 -17.34
N ALA A 60 -8.75 -20.55 -16.27
CA ALA A 60 -9.32 -19.23 -16.04
C ALA A 60 -8.25 -18.18 -15.72
N LEU A 61 -7.20 -18.56 -14.97
CA LEU A 61 -6.08 -17.65 -14.69
C LEU A 61 -5.32 -17.27 -15.97
N ARG A 62 -5.13 -18.23 -16.87
CA ARG A 62 -4.50 -17.99 -18.18
C ARG A 62 -5.35 -17.08 -19.05
N GLU A 63 -6.67 -17.26 -19.05
CA GLU A 63 -7.58 -16.38 -19.78
C GLU A 63 -7.48 -14.93 -19.28
N ILE A 64 -7.50 -14.73 -17.96
CA ILE A 64 -7.35 -13.39 -17.37
C ILE A 64 -6.01 -12.76 -17.77
N TRP A 65 -4.93 -13.55 -17.83
CA TRP A 65 -3.61 -13.08 -18.26
C TRP A 65 -3.57 -12.55 -19.71
N GLU A 66 -4.39 -13.11 -20.60
CA GLU A 66 -4.49 -12.58 -21.97
C GLU A 66 -5.09 -11.16 -22.00
N HIS A 67 -5.84 -10.78 -20.96
CA HIS A 67 -6.40 -9.44 -20.76
C HIS A 67 -5.53 -8.51 -19.90
N ARG A 68 -4.26 -8.85 -19.62
CA ARG A 68 -3.35 -8.04 -18.78
C ARG A 68 -3.20 -6.58 -19.19
N ALA A 69 -3.44 -6.25 -20.47
CA ALA A 69 -3.40 -4.88 -20.97
C ALA A 69 -4.52 -3.99 -20.39
N ASP A 70 -5.57 -4.57 -19.82
CA ASP A 70 -6.64 -3.83 -19.15
C ASP A 70 -6.24 -3.37 -17.74
N ALA A 71 -5.10 -3.80 -17.19
CA ALA A 71 -4.65 -3.41 -15.86
C ALA A 71 -4.32 -1.91 -15.78
N ALA A 72 -4.98 -1.19 -14.85
CA ALA A 72 -4.72 0.23 -14.58
C ALA A 72 -3.79 0.49 -13.38
N SER A 73 -3.32 -0.57 -12.71
CA SER A 73 -2.27 -0.51 -11.69
C SER A 73 -1.52 -1.84 -11.58
N GLY A 74 -0.34 -1.82 -10.95
CA GLY A 74 0.49 -3.01 -10.74
C GLY A 74 -0.12 -4.05 -9.80
N LEU A 75 -0.91 -3.64 -8.80
CA LEU A 75 -1.43 -4.56 -7.78
C LEU A 75 -2.25 -5.73 -8.36
N PRO A 76 -3.26 -5.52 -9.24
CA PRO A 76 -3.96 -6.60 -9.92
C PRO A 76 -3.05 -7.57 -10.68
N LEU A 77 -2.01 -7.07 -11.34
CA LEU A 77 -1.06 -7.92 -12.07
C LEU A 77 -0.25 -8.79 -11.10
N LEU A 78 0.18 -8.23 -9.96
CA LEU A 78 0.91 -8.97 -8.94
C LEU A 78 0.02 -10.06 -8.32
N GLN A 79 -1.23 -9.74 -8.00
CA GLN A 79 -2.20 -10.70 -7.47
C GLN A 79 -2.42 -11.88 -8.42
N LEU A 80 -2.57 -11.60 -9.72
CA LEU A 80 -2.69 -12.62 -10.76
C LEU A 80 -1.40 -13.45 -10.90
N GLY A 81 -0.24 -12.79 -10.88
CA GLY A 81 1.06 -13.46 -11.00
C GLY A 81 1.34 -14.42 -9.85
N VAL A 82 1.04 -14.01 -8.62
CA VAL A 82 1.09 -14.89 -7.44
C VAL A 82 0.12 -16.07 -7.61
N ALA A 83 -1.12 -15.82 -8.03
CA ALA A 83 -2.10 -16.88 -8.26
C ALA A 83 -1.65 -17.90 -9.31
N LEU A 84 -1.14 -17.44 -10.47
CA LEU A 84 -0.60 -18.29 -11.53
C LEU A 84 0.55 -19.17 -11.02
N LYS A 85 1.49 -18.57 -10.30
CA LYS A 85 2.63 -19.29 -9.71
C LYS A 85 2.16 -20.33 -8.70
N THR A 86 1.24 -19.98 -7.79
CA THR A 86 0.68 -20.89 -6.79
C THR A 86 -0.07 -22.08 -7.42
N MET A 87 -0.71 -21.88 -8.57
CA MET A 87 -1.46 -22.93 -9.29
C MET A 87 -0.62 -23.70 -10.31
N GLY A 88 0.69 -23.42 -10.43
CA GLY A 88 1.63 -24.21 -11.23
C GLY A 88 2.03 -23.65 -12.60
N ASP A 89 1.64 -22.42 -12.95
CA ASP A 89 2.13 -21.72 -14.17
C ASP A 89 3.16 -20.66 -13.77
N ALA A 90 4.38 -21.12 -13.47
CA ALA A 90 5.46 -20.27 -13.00
C ALA A 90 5.88 -19.22 -14.04
N THR A 91 5.93 -19.59 -15.33
CA THR A 91 6.36 -18.69 -16.41
C THR A 91 5.47 -17.46 -16.51
N ARG A 92 4.15 -17.63 -16.68
CA ARG A 92 3.23 -16.48 -16.71
C ARG A 92 3.17 -15.78 -15.36
N GLY A 93 3.31 -16.52 -14.27
CA GLY A 93 3.38 -15.94 -12.92
C GLY A 93 4.51 -14.92 -12.79
N GLU A 94 5.72 -15.28 -13.24
CA GLU A 94 6.90 -14.41 -13.21
C GLU A 94 6.79 -13.23 -14.17
N GLU A 95 6.26 -13.45 -15.38
CA GLU A 95 5.96 -12.37 -16.33
C GLU A 95 4.98 -11.35 -15.75
N ALA A 96 3.91 -11.82 -15.09
CA ALA A 96 2.91 -10.97 -14.46
C ALA A 96 3.48 -10.18 -13.27
N ILE A 97 4.31 -10.80 -12.43
CA ILE A 97 4.99 -10.12 -11.32
C ILE A 97 5.96 -9.04 -11.86
N ALA A 98 6.75 -9.37 -12.89
CA ALA A 98 7.69 -8.42 -13.49
C ALA A 98 6.95 -7.23 -14.16
N LEU A 99 5.81 -7.49 -14.79
CA LEU A 99 4.96 -6.45 -15.35
C LEU A 99 4.32 -5.58 -14.27
N ALA A 100 3.88 -6.19 -13.16
CA ALA A 100 3.28 -5.48 -12.03
C ALA A 100 4.21 -4.40 -11.47
N LEU A 101 5.48 -4.72 -11.25
CA LEU A 101 6.48 -3.79 -10.71
C LEU A 101 6.76 -2.59 -11.62
N LYS A 102 6.50 -2.73 -12.93
CA LYS A 102 6.70 -1.69 -13.94
C LYS A 102 5.42 -0.91 -14.27
N THR A 103 4.28 -1.31 -13.72
CA THR A 103 2.98 -0.73 -14.04
C THR A 103 2.57 0.23 -12.93
N PRO A 104 2.79 1.56 -13.09
CA PRO A 104 2.30 2.52 -12.12
C PRO A 104 0.77 2.51 -12.08
N ARG A 105 0.20 2.86 -10.94
CA ARG A 105 -1.23 3.22 -10.89
C ARG A 105 -1.46 4.45 -11.76
N ASN A 106 -2.50 4.42 -12.58
CA ASN A 106 -2.88 5.59 -13.38
C ASN A 106 -3.09 6.80 -12.45
N SER A 107 -2.33 7.87 -12.70
CA SER A 107 -2.32 9.09 -11.90
C SER A 107 -3.34 10.14 -12.36
N ASP A 108 -4.12 9.87 -13.41
CA ASP A 108 -5.23 10.73 -13.78
C ASP A 108 -6.38 10.59 -12.78
N GLU A 109 -6.48 11.54 -11.85
CA GLU A 109 -7.51 11.61 -10.82
C GLU A 109 -8.94 11.65 -11.37
N ARG A 110 -9.11 11.94 -12.66
CA ARG A 110 -10.43 11.91 -13.34
C ARG A 110 -10.88 10.50 -13.68
N ILE A 111 -10.00 9.50 -13.62
CA ILE A 111 -10.33 8.11 -13.93
C ILE A 111 -10.54 7.35 -12.62
N TRP A 112 -11.80 7.17 -12.25
CA TRP A 112 -12.19 6.42 -11.06
C TRP A 112 -12.30 4.93 -11.34
N LEU A 113 -11.51 4.11 -10.63
CA LEU A 113 -11.54 2.64 -10.75
C LEU A 113 -12.59 1.96 -9.85
N GLY A 114 -13.32 2.71 -9.02
CA GLY A 114 -14.30 2.14 -8.10
C GLY A 114 -13.71 1.36 -6.93
N ASP A 115 -12.41 1.49 -6.66
CA ASP A 115 -11.67 0.64 -5.73
C ASP A 115 -11.19 1.35 -4.46
N TYR A 116 -11.41 2.67 -4.32
CA TYR A 116 -10.84 3.47 -3.22
C TYR A 116 -9.33 3.25 -3.06
N GLY A 117 -8.65 3.11 -4.19
CA GLY A 117 -7.22 2.87 -4.27
C GLY A 117 -6.38 4.12 -4.47
N SER A 118 -5.13 4.01 -4.05
CA SER A 118 -4.07 4.98 -4.24
C SER A 118 -2.76 4.27 -4.52
N SER A 119 -1.75 4.99 -5.00
CA SER A 119 -0.41 4.43 -5.21
C SER A 119 0.19 3.93 -3.89
N LEU A 120 -0.07 4.63 -2.77
CA LEU A 120 0.35 4.20 -1.43
C LEU A 120 -0.29 2.86 -1.06
N ARG A 121 -1.62 2.71 -1.23
CA ARG A 121 -2.33 1.45 -0.97
C ARG A 121 -1.79 0.32 -1.84
N ASP A 122 -1.65 0.55 -3.14
CA ASP A 122 -1.26 -0.48 -4.10
C ASP A 122 0.16 -0.98 -3.81
N ASN A 123 1.11 -0.06 -3.60
CA ASN A 123 2.48 -0.39 -3.25
C ASN A 123 2.58 -1.15 -1.91
N ALA A 124 1.77 -0.79 -0.91
CA ALA A 124 1.78 -1.44 0.40
C ALA A 124 1.26 -2.88 0.31
N LEU A 125 0.16 -3.09 -0.42
CA LEU A 125 -0.35 -4.44 -0.69
C LEU A 125 0.61 -5.25 -1.56
N MET A 126 1.31 -4.61 -2.50
CA MET A 126 2.33 -5.28 -3.31
C MET A 126 3.50 -5.75 -2.46
N LEU A 127 4.04 -4.91 -1.57
CA LEU A 127 5.09 -5.29 -0.62
C LEU A 127 4.64 -6.47 0.25
N SER A 128 3.45 -6.36 0.86
CA SER A 128 2.88 -7.43 1.69
C SER A 128 2.78 -8.77 0.95
N LEU A 129 2.33 -8.75 -0.32
CA LEU A 129 2.24 -9.96 -1.14
C LEU A 129 3.60 -10.55 -1.49
N LEU A 130 4.60 -9.72 -1.80
CA LEU A 130 5.95 -10.19 -2.09
C LEU A 130 6.58 -10.84 -0.86
N GLU A 131 6.43 -10.24 0.32
CA GLU A 131 6.95 -10.76 1.59
C GLU A 131 6.25 -12.08 1.98
N GLU A 132 4.92 -12.12 1.96
CA GLU A 132 4.14 -13.33 2.28
C GLU A 132 4.53 -14.53 1.42
N ASN A 133 4.91 -14.29 0.17
CA ASN A 133 5.27 -15.33 -0.79
C ASN A 133 6.79 -15.51 -0.97
N LYS A 134 7.61 -14.77 -0.22
CA LYS A 134 9.09 -14.78 -0.29
C LYS A 134 9.63 -14.53 -1.70
N LEU A 135 9.07 -13.55 -2.39
CA LEU A 135 9.37 -13.21 -3.78
C LEU A 135 10.18 -11.92 -3.88
N LEU A 136 11.24 -11.91 -4.70
CA LEU A 136 11.99 -10.70 -5.08
C LEU A 136 12.46 -9.85 -3.88
N PRO A 137 13.35 -10.38 -3.01
CA PRO A 137 13.80 -9.67 -1.81
C PRO A 137 14.39 -8.28 -2.10
N ASP A 138 15.11 -8.12 -3.21
CA ASP A 138 15.68 -6.82 -3.58
C ASP A 138 14.59 -5.78 -3.93
N GLU A 139 13.51 -6.21 -4.58
CA GLU A 139 12.37 -5.33 -4.91
C GLU A 139 11.53 -4.98 -3.68
N GLN A 140 11.49 -5.87 -2.67
CA GLN A 140 10.86 -5.56 -1.39
C GLN A 140 11.52 -4.35 -0.72
N TYR A 141 12.85 -4.26 -0.74
CA TYR A 141 13.57 -3.10 -0.20
C TYR A 141 13.28 -1.81 -0.99
N THR A 142 13.22 -1.89 -2.32
CA THR A 142 12.86 -0.75 -3.17
C THR A 142 11.44 -0.25 -2.88
N LEU A 143 10.47 -1.16 -2.75
CA LEU A 143 9.09 -0.81 -2.41
C LEU A 143 8.98 -0.25 -0.99
N LEU A 144 9.69 -0.82 -0.02
CA LEU A 144 9.71 -0.31 1.35
C LEU A 144 10.25 1.13 1.42
N ASN A 145 11.33 1.43 0.70
CA ASN A 145 11.85 2.79 0.57
C ASN A 145 10.82 3.75 -0.05
N THR A 146 10.14 3.32 -1.11
CA THR A 146 9.10 4.10 -1.77
C THR A 146 7.93 4.38 -0.83
N LEU A 147 7.47 3.35 -0.10
CA LEU A 147 6.36 3.45 0.85
C LEU A 147 6.68 4.37 2.02
N SER A 148 7.91 4.32 2.52
CA SER A 148 8.40 5.24 3.54
C SER A 148 8.18 6.69 3.11
N GLN A 149 8.64 7.05 1.89
CA GLN A 149 8.46 8.39 1.33
C GLN A 149 6.98 8.76 1.12
N GLN A 150 6.18 7.84 0.59
CA GLN A 150 4.75 8.07 0.34
C GLN A 150 3.96 8.25 1.65
N ALA A 151 4.25 7.46 2.68
CA ALA A 151 3.56 7.53 3.96
C ALA A 151 3.95 8.80 4.76
N PHE A 152 5.20 9.27 4.63
CA PHE A 152 5.65 10.50 5.30
C PHE A 152 5.03 11.78 4.72
N GLY A 153 4.68 11.77 3.43
CA GLY A 153 4.06 12.92 2.77
C GLY A 153 2.59 13.15 3.17
N GLU A 154 1.93 12.15 3.73
CA GLU A 154 0.48 12.18 3.95
C GLU A 154 0.10 12.59 5.37
N ARG A 155 -0.70 13.66 5.47
CA ARG A 155 -1.24 14.12 6.76
C ARG A 155 -2.40 13.24 7.26
N TRP A 156 -3.14 12.63 6.34
CA TRP A 156 -4.32 11.83 6.62
C TRP A 156 -4.34 10.60 5.71
N LEU A 157 -4.53 9.43 6.29
CA LEU A 157 -4.64 8.18 5.54
C LEU A 157 -6.09 7.72 5.49
N SER A 158 -6.50 7.17 4.35
CA SER A 158 -7.77 6.47 4.25
C SER A 158 -7.75 5.14 5.02
N THR A 159 -8.92 4.56 5.26
CA THR A 159 -9.05 3.22 5.86
C THR A 159 -8.30 2.15 5.04
N GLN A 160 -8.36 2.25 3.71
CA GLN A 160 -7.71 1.28 2.83
C GLN A 160 -6.18 1.38 2.90
N GLU A 161 -5.65 2.60 2.90
CA GLU A 161 -4.20 2.85 3.04
C GLU A 161 -3.69 2.44 4.42
N SER A 162 -4.42 2.78 5.47
CA SER A 162 -4.06 2.41 6.85
C SER A 162 -3.97 0.90 7.03
N ASN A 163 -4.95 0.16 6.50
CA ASN A 163 -4.96 -1.30 6.53
C ASN A 163 -3.84 -1.89 5.64
N ALA A 164 -3.63 -1.35 4.43
CA ALA A 164 -2.58 -1.80 3.54
C ALA A 164 -1.17 -1.63 4.15
N LEU A 165 -0.90 -0.47 4.76
CA LEU A 165 0.34 -0.21 5.47
C LEU A 165 0.53 -1.13 6.67
N PHE A 166 -0.53 -1.40 7.43
CA PHE A 166 -0.47 -2.39 8.52
C PHE A 166 -0.10 -3.78 8.01
N LEU A 167 -0.71 -4.23 6.90
CA LEU A 167 -0.42 -5.53 6.28
C LEU A 167 1.00 -5.63 5.73
N ALA A 168 1.57 -4.52 5.25
CA ALA A 168 2.96 -4.45 4.80
C ALA A 168 3.95 -4.40 5.98
N ALA A 169 3.60 -3.76 7.09
CA ALA A 169 4.49 -3.60 8.22
C ALA A 169 4.52 -4.82 9.15
N ARG A 170 3.43 -5.60 9.23
CA ARG A 170 3.30 -6.73 10.18
C ARG A 170 4.38 -7.81 9.98
N THR A 171 4.83 -7.99 8.75
CA THR A 171 5.86 -8.94 8.31
C THR A 171 7.27 -8.44 8.64
N ILE A 172 7.44 -7.12 8.77
CA ILE A 172 8.69 -6.44 9.11
C ILE A 172 8.84 -6.29 10.64
N GLN A 173 7.72 -6.28 11.39
CA GLN A 173 7.73 -6.11 12.85
C GLN A 173 8.54 -7.19 13.59
N ASP A 174 8.66 -8.38 13.01
CA ASP A 174 9.41 -9.50 13.57
C ASP A 174 10.90 -9.49 13.18
N LEU A 175 11.39 -8.49 12.44
CA LEU A 175 12.82 -8.38 12.11
C LEU A 175 13.64 -8.17 13.40
N PRO A 176 14.53 -9.11 13.76
CA PRO A 176 15.38 -8.96 14.93
C PRO A 176 16.49 -7.97 14.60
N GLY A 177 16.21 -6.68 14.77
CA GLY A 177 17.14 -5.63 14.42
C GLY A 177 18.02 -5.25 15.61
N LYS A 178 19.11 -6.00 15.84
CA LYS A 178 20.24 -5.38 16.53
C LYS A 178 20.72 -4.24 15.65
N TRP A 179 20.46 -3.01 16.07
CA TRP A 179 20.85 -1.82 15.33
C TRP A 179 21.92 -1.06 16.10
N GLN A 180 22.75 -0.34 15.35
CA GLN A 180 23.83 0.47 15.89
C GLN A 180 23.90 1.80 15.13
N ALA A 181 23.98 2.90 15.86
CA ALA A 181 24.04 4.23 15.26
C ALA A 181 25.00 5.13 16.04
N GLN A 182 25.81 5.90 15.31
CA GLN A 182 26.51 7.05 15.88
C GLN A 182 25.69 8.31 15.62
N THR A 183 25.54 9.15 16.64
CA THR A 183 24.81 10.43 16.52
C THR A 183 25.69 11.60 16.95
N SER A 184 25.38 12.81 16.48
CA SER A 184 26.11 14.02 16.91
C SER A 184 25.72 14.52 18.30
N PHE A 185 24.55 14.13 18.81
CA PHE A 185 24.07 14.54 20.14
C PHE A 185 24.50 13.61 21.28
N SER A 186 25.10 12.46 20.96
CA SER A 186 25.64 11.51 21.93
C SER A 186 27.06 11.12 21.55
N ALA A 187 27.99 11.23 22.50
CA ALA A 187 29.36 10.74 22.32
C ALA A 187 29.41 9.20 22.28
N GLU A 188 28.51 8.54 23.02
CA GLU A 188 28.39 7.09 23.03
C GLU A 188 27.56 6.62 21.84
N GLN A 189 27.98 5.48 21.28
CA GLN A 189 27.27 4.79 20.22
C GLN A 189 25.93 4.27 20.75
N LEU A 190 24.86 4.55 20.02
CA LEU A 190 23.54 4.03 20.32
C LEU A 190 23.43 2.60 19.77
N THR A 191 22.85 1.71 20.57
CA THR A 191 22.60 0.32 20.20
C THR A 191 21.29 -0.14 20.81
N GLY A 192 20.58 -1.02 20.12
CA GLY A 192 19.33 -1.56 20.62
C GLY A 192 18.83 -2.74 19.79
N GLU A 193 17.84 -3.44 20.35
CA GLU A 193 17.12 -4.53 19.68
C GLU A 193 15.67 -4.14 19.34
N LYS A 194 15.27 -2.93 19.73
CA LYS A 194 13.92 -2.37 19.54
C LYS A 194 14.01 -0.92 19.12
N ALA A 195 12.92 -0.38 18.58
CA ALA A 195 12.82 1.04 18.27
C ALA A 195 13.13 1.90 19.52
N GLN A 196 13.93 2.95 19.33
CA GLN A 196 14.29 3.91 20.36
C GLN A 196 13.94 5.31 19.88
N ASN A 197 13.32 6.10 20.77
CA ASN A 197 13.01 7.49 20.52
C ASN A 197 13.94 8.38 21.34
N SER A 198 14.49 9.42 20.71
CA SER A 198 15.31 10.44 21.35
C SER A 198 14.71 11.81 21.11
N ASN A 199 14.48 12.57 22.17
CA ASN A 199 14.01 13.95 22.07
C ASN A 199 15.22 14.88 21.89
N LEU A 200 15.16 15.76 20.90
CA LEU A 200 16.19 16.74 20.60
C LEU A 200 15.64 18.15 20.80
N ASN A 201 16.46 19.05 21.32
CA ASN A 201 16.17 20.48 21.28
C ASN A 201 16.54 21.09 19.92
N SER A 202 16.24 22.37 19.71
CA SER A 202 16.51 23.07 18.45
C SER A 202 17.97 23.01 18.02
N ASP A 203 18.89 23.19 18.97
CA ASP A 203 20.32 23.32 18.68
C ASP A 203 20.93 21.97 18.28
N GLN A 204 20.48 20.91 18.96
CA GLN A 204 20.82 19.52 18.62
C GLN A 204 20.23 19.11 17.28
N LEU A 205 19.00 19.55 16.98
CA LEU A 205 18.33 19.23 15.72
C LEU A 205 19.05 19.86 14.51
N VAL A 206 19.47 21.12 14.63
CA VAL A 206 20.17 21.86 13.56
C VAL A 206 21.52 21.23 13.22
N THR A 207 22.16 20.56 14.18
CA THR A 207 23.49 19.93 14.02
C THR A 207 23.41 18.40 13.96
N LEU A 208 22.21 17.84 13.75
CA LEU A 208 22.01 16.40 13.79
C LEU A 208 22.75 15.70 12.65
N GLN A 209 23.62 14.78 13.01
CA GLN A 209 24.18 13.77 12.12
C GLN A 209 23.89 12.40 12.71
N VAL A 210 23.46 11.47 11.85
CA VAL A 210 23.22 10.08 12.20
C VAL A 210 23.96 9.22 11.18
N SER A 211 24.83 8.34 11.68
CA SER A 211 25.54 7.36 10.87
C SER A 211 25.14 5.96 11.31
N ASN A 212 24.71 5.11 10.37
CA ASN A 212 24.51 3.70 10.65
C ASN A 212 25.88 3.03 10.82
N SER A 213 26.18 2.56 12.02
CA SER A 213 27.43 1.88 12.34
C SER A 213 27.26 0.37 12.51
N GLY A 214 26.06 -0.17 12.21
CA GLY A 214 25.77 -1.59 12.21
C GLY A 214 25.94 -2.26 10.84
N ASP A 215 25.66 -3.56 10.80
CA ASP A 215 25.66 -4.41 9.61
C ASP A 215 24.26 -4.60 8.99
N GLN A 216 23.21 -4.10 9.66
CA GLN A 216 21.83 -4.13 9.21
C GLN A 216 21.35 -2.74 8.80
N PRO A 217 20.35 -2.62 7.90
CA PRO A 217 19.71 -1.34 7.60
C PRO A 217 19.11 -0.68 8.85
N LEU A 218 19.41 0.60 9.05
CA LEU A 218 18.84 1.43 10.11
C LEU A 218 17.80 2.38 9.51
N TRP A 219 16.58 2.32 10.05
CA TRP A 219 15.49 3.22 9.66
C TRP A 219 15.36 4.37 10.65
N LEU A 220 15.48 5.60 10.15
CA LEU A 220 15.38 6.82 10.95
C LEU A 220 14.07 7.54 10.63
N ARG A 221 13.34 7.94 11.67
CA ARG A 221 12.22 8.88 11.58
C ARG A 221 12.57 10.15 12.35
N MET A 222 12.31 11.29 11.73
CA MET A 222 12.46 12.60 12.36
C MET A 222 11.13 13.33 12.28
N ASP A 223 10.61 13.71 13.44
CA ASP A 223 9.44 14.58 13.55
C ASP A 223 9.87 15.90 14.19
N ALA A 224 9.64 17.01 13.48
CA ALA A 224 9.87 18.36 14.00
C ALA A 224 8.52 19.07 14.17
N SER A 225 8.35 19.77 15.29
CA SER A 225 7.16 20.59 15.55
C SER A 225 7.57 21.97 16.02
N GLY A 226 6.78 22.97 15.66
CA GLY A 226 7.03 24.36 16.00
C GLY A 226 5.85 25.25 15.63
N TYR A 227 5.82 26.45 16.23
CA TYR A 227 4.83 27.46 15.89
C TYR A 227 5.38 28.38 14.80
N PRO A 228 4.65 28.62 13.70
CA PRO A 228 5.09 29.60 12.72
C PRO A 228 5.04 31.00 13.35
N GLN A 229 6.00 31.87 12.97
CA GLN A 229 6.06 33.25 13.46
C GLN A 229 4.93 34.13 12.91
N SER A 230 4.26 33.68 11.85
CA SER A 230 3.13 34.34 11.20
C SER A 230 2.03 33.33 10.92
N ALA A 231 0.82 33.82 10.68
CA ALA A 231 -0.27 32.96 10.22
C ALA A 231 0.13 32.28 8.89
N PRO A 232 -0.06 30.96 8.74
CA PRO A 232 0.20 30.28 7.48
C PRO A 232 -0.72 30.82 6.39
N LEU A 233 -0.26 30.74 5.14
CA LEU A 233 -1.10 31.07 3.99
C LEU A 233 -2.34 30.17 3.95
N PRO A 234 -3.48 30.66 3.43
CA PRO A 234 -4.62 29.80 3.15
C PRO A 234 -4.20 28.59 2.32
N ALA A 235 -4.62 27.40 2.76
CA ALA A 235 -4.38 26.15 2.04
C ALA A 235 -5.72 25.52 1.67
N ASN A 236 -5.80 25.01 0.45
CA ASN A 236 -6.94 24.29 -0.08
C ASN A 236 -6.46 23.02 -0.79
N ASN A 237 -7.23 21.95 -0.68
CA ASN A 237 -7.04 20.73 -1.46
C ASN A 237 -8.42 20.28 -1.94
N VAL A 238 -8.65 20.31 -3.26
CA VAL A 238 -9.94 20.07 -3.94
C VAL A 238 -11.04 21.10 -3.62
N LEU A 239 -11.20 21.49 -2.35
CA LEU A 239 -12.22 22.41 -1.88
C LEU A 239 -11.60 23.72 -1.37
N GLN A 240 -12.15 24.85 -1.81
CA GLN A 240 -11.89 26.16 -1.24
C GLN A 240 -12.98 26.49 -0.22
N ILE A 241 -12.57 26.77 1.02
CA ILE A 241 -13.48 27.10 2.11
C ILE A 241 -13.25 28.56 2.49
N GLU A 242 -14.31 29.35 2.41
CA GLU A 242 -14.33 30.74 2.86
C GLU A 242 -15.32 30.89 4.02
N ARG A 243 -14.95 31.69 5.02
CA ARG A 243 -15.82 31.99 6.16
C ARG A 243 -16.09 33.49 6.21
N HIS A 244 -17.35 33.86 6.01
CA HIS A 244 -17.84 35.21 6.25
C HIS A 244 -18.57 35.26 7.59
N ILE A 245 -18.22 36.22 8.44
CA ILE A 245 -18.94 36.50 9.68
C ILE A 245 -19.75 37.76 9.43
N LEU A 246 -21.07 37.66 9.50
CA LEU A 246 -21.98 38.78 9.30
C LEU A 246 -22.55 39.25 10.64
N GLY A 247 -22.72 40.56 10.80
CA GLY A 247 -23.50 41.17 11.88
C GLY A 247 -25.00 40.90 11.72
N THR A 248 -25.79 41.22 12.74
CA THR A 248 -27.26 41.10 12.69
C THR A 248 -27.91 42.05 11.68
N ASP A 249 -27.16 43.04 11.20
CA ASP A 249 -27.52 43.95 10.11
C ASP A 249 -27.19 43.39 8.71
N GLY A 250 -26.62 42.17 8.64
CA GLY A 250 -26.25 41.50 7.40
C GLY A 250 -24.94 41.98 6.78
N LYS A 251 -24.19 42.88 7.44
CA LYS A 251 -22.90 43.38 6.95
C LYS A 251 -21.74 42.57 7.52
N SER A 252 -20.66 42.44 6.77
CA SER A 252 -19.43 41.78 7.24
C SER A 252 -18.90 42.45 8.49
N LYS A 253 -18.52 41.64 9.49
CA LYS A 253 -17.77 42.06 10.67
C LYS A 253 -16.28 42.13 10.39
#